data_AF-A0A7Z8NQ79-F1
#
_entry.id   AF-A0A7Z8NQ79-F1
#
_cell.length_a   1.000
_cell.length_b   1.000
_cell.length_c   1.000
_cell.angle_alpha   90.00
_cell.angle_beta   90.00
_cell.angle_gamma   90.00
#
_symmetry.space_group_name_H-M   'P 1'
#
loop_
_entity.id
_entity.type
_entity.pdbx_description
1 polymer ?
#
loop_
_entity_poly.entity_id
_entity_poly.type
_entity_poly.pdbx_seq_one_letter_code
_entity_poly.pdbx_strand_id
1 'polypeptide(L)'
;MRTQPRRRGGTVERSGDTPPPARPGGSPMLIVLMIVVVLPSVLLADAWGAGAAGIIGGLTGMFSLVAFMGGPLRADLRVAAVLGPLLVVAAAVPRLVAEASRPAAIALVVLLTVVAALLPLVGPRFANAGMGLGMTTMFGYGYAPMGAADHRQVLAAAVAGVVVAVLLRVLMGISDPSRTTRQQVAAVLVADDPGAATATAFGTWLSDGRQRWLAQALEGASRYRLALHAATRTPAGADGADGTDARRARARELGEELTAKPRRREAVAAASGPVPQ
;
A
#
# COMPACT_ATOMS: atom_id res chain seq x y z
N MET A 1 -43.85 -30.77 63.51
CA MET A 1 -44.30 -30.61 62.11
C MET A 1 -44.95 -29.25 61.92
N ARG A 2 -44.20 -28.26 61.44
CA ARG A 2 -44.68 -27.15 60.57
C ARG A 2 -43.46 -26.34 60.14
N THR A 3 -43.35 -26.27 58.82
CA THR A 3 -42.26 -25.79 57.99
C THR A 3 -42.26 -24.26 57.92
N GLN A 4 -41.11 -23.62 58.16
CA GLN A 4 -40.86 -22.24 57.73
C GLN A 4 -39.85 -22.26 56.57
N PRO A 5 -40.18 -21.65 55.42
CA PRO A 5 -39.27 -21.58 54.28
C PRO A 5 -38.26 -20.44 54.46
N ARG A 6 -36.97 -20.79 54.54
CA ARG A 6 -35.85 -19.84 54.39
C ARG A 6 -35.82 -19.34 52.93
N ARG A 7 -36.41 -18.17 52.67
CA ARG A 7 -36.08 -17.35 51.51
C ARG A 7 -34.71 -16.70 51.75
N ARG A 8 -33.65 -17.26 51.18
CA ARG A 8 -32.40 -16.53 50.92
C ARG A 8 -32.32 -16.30 49.41
N GLY A 9 -32.64 -15.09 49.00
CA GLY A 9 -32.41 -14.61 47.65
C GLY A 9 -30.90 -14.53 47.42
N GLY A 10 -30.37 -15.50 46.70
CA GLY A 10 -29.09 -15.38 46.01
C GLY A 10 -29.39 -15.04 44.55
N THR A 11 -29.54 -13.75 44.26
CA THR A 11 -29.37 -13.25 42.89
C THR A 11 -27.91 -13.46 42.53
N VAL A 12 -27.64 -14.56 41.83
CA VAL A 12 -26.38 -14.74 41.10
C VAL A 12 -26.37 -13.68 40.01
N GLU A 13 -25.71 -12.56 40.27
CA GLU A 13 -25.25 -11.63 39.23
C GLU A 13 -24.42 -12.44 38.24
N ARG A 14 -25.02 -12.77 37.09
CA ARG A 14 -24.29 -13.25 35.91
C ARG A 14 -23.37 -12.11 35.48
N SER A 15 -22.16 -12.17 36.00
CA SER A 15 -21.03 -11.35 35.57
C SER A 15 -20.76 -11.64 34.10
N GLY A 16 -20.83 -10.60 33.27
CA GLY A 16 -20.06 -10.48 32.04
C GLY A 16 -20.52 -11.29 30.83
N ASP A 17 -21.68 -10.95 30.25
CA ASP A 17 -21.86 -11.12 28.79
C ASP A 17 -21.00 -10.05 28.08
N THR A 18 -19.69 -10.28 28.06
CA THR A 18 -18.81 -9.58 27.12
C THR A 18 -18.92 -10.37 25.82
N PRO A 19 -19.42 -9.78 24.71
CA PRO A 19 -19.44 -10.50 23.45
C PRO A 19 -18.02 -10.98 23.12
N PRO A 20 -17.84 -12.22 22.65
CA PRO A 20 -16.53 -12.74 22.32
C PRO A 20 -15.85 -11.78 21.32
N PRO A 21 -14.54 -11.48 21.48
CA PRO A 21 -13.85 -10.59 20.55
C PRO A 21 -14.04 -11.12 19.13
N ALA A 22 -14.57 -10.26 18.26
CA ALA A 22 -14.75 -10.58 16.85
C ALA A 22 -13.41 -11.05 16.30
N ARG A 23 -13.33 -12.35 15.96
CA ARG A 23 -12.15 -12.89 15.29
C ARG A 23 -11.96 -12.06 14.01
N PRO A 24 -10.80 -11.42 13.81
CA PRO A 24 -10.55 -10.70 12.57
C PRO A 24 -10.64 -11.73 11.44
N GLY A 25 -11.72 -11.65 10.66
CA GLY A 25 -11.91 -12.48 9.49
C GLY A 25 -10.74 -12.21 8.56
N GLY A 26 -9.87 -13.20 8.36
CA GLY A 26 -8.81 -13.12 7.36
C GLY A 26 -9.48 -12.82 6.02
N SER A 27 -9.30 -11.60 5.52
CA SER A 27 -9.92 -11.18 4.27
C SER A 27 -9.55 -12.21 3.18
N PRO A 28 -10.52 -12.90 2.55
CA PRO A 28 -10.22 -13.91 1.53
C PRO A 28 -9.38 -13.32 0.38
N MET A 29 -9.46 -12.00 0.20
CA MET A 29 -8.62 -11.24 -0.72
C MET A 29 -7.12 -11.29 -0.38
N LEU A 30 -6.73 -11.32 0.90
CA LEU A 30 -5.32 -11.47 1.30
C LEU A 30 -4.77 -12.85 0.93
N ILE A 31 -5.58 -13.90 1.11
CA ILE A 31 -5.19 -15.26 0.73
C ILE A 31 -5.00 -15.34 -0.79
N VAL A 32 -5.96 -14.81 -1.55
CA VAL A 32 -5.86 -14.77 -3.03
C VAL A 32 -4.62 -13.98 -3.46
N LEU A 33 -4.37 -12.80 -2.89
CA LEU A 33 -3.18 -12.01 -3.21
C LEU A 33 -1.90 -12.77 -2.89
N MET A 34 -1.83 -13.42 -1.72
CA MET A 34 -0.68 -14.23 -1.32
C MET A 34 -0.44 -15.36 -2.32
N ILE A 35 -1.49 -16.10 -2.71
CA ILE A 35 -1.38 -17.18 -3.71
C ILE A 35 -0.89 -16.63 -5.05
N VAL A 36 -1.47 -15.53 -5.53
CA VAL A 36 -1.13 -14.92 -6.82
C VAL A 36 0.31 -14.42 -6.87
N VAL A 37 0.93 -14.09 -5.72
CA VAL A 37 2.32 -13.63 -5.68
C VAL A 37 3.29 -14.77 -5.41
N VAL A 38 3.01 -15.55 -4.37
CA VAL A 38 3.92 -16.58 -3.87
C VAL A 38 4.01 -17.71 -4.88
N LEU A 39 2.88 -18.19 -5.42
CA LEU A 39 2.87 -19.35 -6.30
C LEU A 39 3.66 -19.10 -7.59
N PRO A 40 3.45 -18.00 -8.34
CA PRO A 40 4.26 -17.73 -9.54
C PRO A 40 5.73 -17.47 -9.21
N SER A 41 6.03 -16.85 -8.06
CA SER A 41 7.43 -16.61 -7.64
C SER A 41 8.16 -17.92 -7.36
N VAL A 42 7.51 -18.87 -6.67
CA VAL A 42 8.06 -20.20 -6.39
C VAL A 42 8.22 -20.98 -7.70
N LEU A 43 7.21 -20.99 -8.57
CA LEU A 43 7.26 -21.69 -9.85
C LEU A 43 8.35 -21.14 -10.78
N LEU A 44 8.51 -19.81 -10.83
CA LEU A 44 9.57 -19.19 -11.62
C LEU A 44 10.97 -19.50 -11.05
N ALA A 45 11.10 -19.48 -9.72
CA ALA A 45 12.34 -19.88 -9.05
C ALA A 45 12.70 -21.34 -9.34
N ASP A 46 11.71 -22.24 -9.30
CA ASP A 46 11.89 -23.66 -9.61
C ASP A 46 12.30 -23.87 -11.07
N ALA A 47 11.67 -23.16 -12.00
CA ALA A 47 12.06 -23.16 -13.42
C ALA A 47 13.50 -22.66 -13.67
N TRP A 48 14.06 -21.87 -12.75
CA TRP A 48 15.46 -21.45 -12.76
C TRP A 48 16.40 -22.34 -11.93
N GLY A 49 15.89 -23.48 -11.46
CA GLY A 49 16.67 -24.48 -10.72
C GLY A 49 16.91 -24.14 -9.25
N ALA A 50 16.09 -23.25 -8.66
CA ALA A 50 16.23 -22.88 -7.25
C ALA A 50 15.82 -23.99 -6.26
N GLY A 51 15.04 -24.98 -6.70
CA GLY A 51 14.61 -26.13 -5.91
C GLY A 51 14.06 -25.73 -4.53
N ALA A 52 14.68 -26.25 -3.46
CA ALA A 52 14.26 -25.99 -2.07
C ALA A 52 14.31 -24.49 -1.66
N ALA A 53 15.04 -23.64 -2.39
CA ALA A 53 15.06 -22.20 -2.15
C ALA A 53 13.84 -21.45 -2.72
N GLY A 54 12.92 -22.12 -3.44
CA GLY A 54 11.75 -21.47 -4.06
C GLY A 54 10.90 -20.67 -3.07
N ILE A 55 10.78 -21.13 -1.81
CA ILE A 55 10.05 -20.42 -0.74
C ILE A 55 10.65 -19.02 -0.48
N ILE A 56 11.98 -18.88 -0.54
CA ILE A 56 12.66 -17.58 -0.40
C ILE A 56 12.22 -16.65 -1.54
N GLY A 57 12.08 -17.17 -2.76
CA GLY A 57 11.55 -16.41 -3.89
C GLY A 57 10.09 -15.99 -3.67
N GLY A 58 9.25 -16.88 -3.14
CA GLY A 58 7.88 -16.58 -2.74
C GLY A 58 7.78 -15.42 -1.73
N LEU A 59 8.53 -15.51 -0.63
CA LEU A 59 8.55 -14.49 0.42
C LEU A 59 9.14 -13.16 -0.10
N THR A 60 10.24 -13.24 -0.84
CA THR A 60 10.86 -12.06 -1.47
C THR A 60 9.88 -11.39 -2.42
N GLY A 61 9.14 -12.15 -3.24
CA GLY A 61 8.12 -11.62 -4.13
C GLY A 61 6.98 -10.95 -3.38
N MET A 62 6.50 -11.54 -2.29
CA MET A 62 5.46 -10.96 -1.44
C MET A 62 5.90 -9.60 -0.86
N PHE A 63 7.07 -9.56 -0.23
CA PHE A 63 7.57 -8.33 0.39
C PHE A 63 8.02 -7.28 -0.62
N SER A 64 8.52 -7.71 -1.79
CA SER A 64 8.81 -6.81 -2.91
C SER A 64 7.54 -6.18 -3.46
N LEU A 65 6.44 -6.96 -3.59
CA LEU A 65 5.17 -6.39 -4.03
C LEU A 65 4.65 -5.35 -3.02
N VAL A 66 4.73 -5.65 -1.71
CA VAL A 66 4.40 -4.68 -0.66
C VAL A 66 5.25 -3.41 -0.82
N ALA A 67 6.57 -3.56 -1.02
CA ALA A 67 7.48 -2.44 -1.23
C ALA A 67 7.10 -1.58 -2.45
N PHE A 68 6.53 -2.19 -3.49
CA PHE A 68 6.14 -1.51 -4.73
C PHE A 68 4.66 -1.08 -4.75
N MET A 69 3.90 -1.25 -3.67
CA MET A 69 2.53 -0.73 -3.53
C MET A 69 2.53 0.59 -2.74
N GLY A 70 3.25 1.59 -3.23
CA GLY A 70 3.37 2.90 -2.56
C GLY A 70 2.61 4.03 -3.25
N GLY A 71 2.33 3.92 -4.56
CA GLY A 71 1.85 5.07 -5.31
C GLY A 71 1.38 4.77 -6.74
N PRO A 72 1.53 5.72 -7.68
CA PRO A 72 1.20 5.51 -9.08
C PRO A 72 2.23 4.57 -9.73
N LEU A 73 1.81 3.85 -10.77
CA LEU A 73 2.65 2.80 -11.39
C LEU A 73 4.03 3.31 -11.79
N ARG A 74 4.11 4.52 -12.35
CA ARG A 74 5.38 5.11 -12.80
C ARG A 74 6.35 5.37 -11.66
N ALA A 75 5.85 5.86 -10.52
CA ALA A 75 6.67 6.11 -9.35
C ALA A 75 7.14 4.78 -8.76
N ASP A 76 6.23 3.81 -8.65
CA ASP A 76 6.54 2.49 -8.12
C ASP A 76 7.58 1.75 -8.97
N LEU A 77 7.53 1.85 -10.30
CA LEU A 77 8.56 1.27 -11.17
C LEU A 77 9.93 1.94 -11.04
N ARG A 78 9.97 3.26 -10.79
CA ARG A 78 11.24 3.95 -10.47
C ARG A 78 11.80 3.48 -9.14
N VAL A 79 10.94 3.29 -8.14
CA VAL A 79 11.33 2.71 -6.85
C VAL A 79 11.82 1.29 -7.07
N ALA A 80 11.12 0.47 -7.85
CA ALA A 80 11.52 -0.91 -8.13
C ALA A 80 12.87 -1.00 -8.85
N ALA A 81 13.20 -0.06 -9.75
CA ALA A 81 14.50 -0.04 -10.42
C ALA A 81 15.68 0.17 -9.46
N VAL A 82 15.46 0.89 -8.35
CA VAL A 82 16.50 1.16 -7.34
C VAL A 82 16.45 0.15 -6.20
N LEU A 83 15.24 -0.14 -5.71
CA LEU A 83 15.00 -0.97 -4.53
C LEU A 83 15.02 -2.46 -4.86
N GLY A 84 14.68 -2.86 -6.09
CA GLY A 84 14.71 -4.26 -6.53
C GLY A 84 16.06 -4.93 -6.31
N PRO A 85 17.19 -4.36 -6.80
CA PRO A 85 18.52 -4.89 -6.51
C PRO A 85 18.83 -4.96 -5.01
N LEU A 86 18.41 -3.95 -4.24
CA LEU A 86 18.61 -3.92 -2.80
C LEU A 86 17.80 -5.03 -2.09
N LEU A 87 16.59 -5.34 -2.56
CA LEU A 87 15.76 -6.42 -2.04
C LEU A 87 16.38 -7.79 -2.33
N VAL A 88 16.99 -7.98 -3.50
CA VAL A 88 17.75 -9.21 -3.81
C VAL A 88 18.93 -9.35 -2.85
N VAL A 89 19.69 -8.25 -2.64
CA VAL A 89 20.81 -8.22 -1.69
C VAL A 89 20.32 -8.56 -0.28
N ALA A 90 19.23 -7.93 0.17
CA ALA A 90 18.65 -8.15 1.48
C ALA A 90 18.18 -9.59 1.70
N ALA A 91 17.59 -10.21 0.67
CA ALA A 91 17.11 -11.59 0.74
C ALA A 91 18.23 -12.62 0.81
N ALA A 92 19.30 -12.43 0.02
CA ALA A 92 20.32 -13.47 -0.19
C ALA A 92 21.60 -13.21 0.61
N VAL A 93 22.16 -12.00 0.56
CA VAL A 93 23.54 -11.72 0.98
C VAL A 93 23.80 -11.94 2.47
N PRO A 94 22.92 -11.52 3.42
CA PRO A 94 23.15 -11.80 4.84
C PRO A 94 23.39 -13.28 5.13
N ARG A 95 22.70 -14.17 4.41
CA ARG A 95 22.89 -15.60 4.56
C ARG A 95 24.21 -16.07 3.97
N LEU A 96 24.61 -15.58 2.79
CA LEU A 96 25.92 -15.89 2.19
C LEU A 96 27.06 -15.50 3.14
N VAL A 97 26.94 -14.33 3.79
CA VAL A 97 27.92 -13.84 4.75
C VAL A 97 27.94 -14.70 6.02
N ALA A 98 26.81 -15.29 6.42
CA ALA A 98 26.71 -16.09 7.64
C ALA A 98 27.54 -17.38 7.59
N GLU A 99 27.80 -17.91 6.39
CA GLU A 99 28.67 -19.06 6.18
C GLU A 99 30.13 -18.73 6.47
N ALA A 100 30.58 -17.53 6.12
CA ALA A 100 31.93 -17.05 6.40
C ALA A 100 32.07 -16.48 7.82
N SER A 101 31.09 -15.68 8.26
CA SER A 101 31.11 -14.98 9.54
C SER A 101 29.70 -14.61 10.01
N ARG A 102 29.20 -15.35 11.00
CA ARG A 102 27.94 -15.05 11.70
C ARG A 102 27.86 -13.61 12.25
N PRO A 103 28.86 -13.06 12.95
CA PRO A 103 28.75 -11.68 13.45
C PRO A 103 28.68 -10.66 12.32
N ALA A 104 29.38 -10.88 11.20
CA ALA A 104 29.29 -10.00 10.03
C ALA A 104 27.89 -10.05 9.39
N ALA A 105 27.27 -11.23 9.32
CA ALA A 105 25.90 -11.37 8.84
C ALA A 105 24.90 -10.63 9.72
N ILE A 106 25.01 -10.76 11.05
CA ILE A 106 24.17 -10.02 12.00
C ILE A 106 24.34 -8.51 11.82
N ALA A 107 25.59 -8.02 11.72
CA ALA A 107 25.85 -6.62 11.48
C ALA A 107 25.20 -6.12 10.17
N LEU A 108 25.24 -6.93 9.11
CA LEU A 108 24.59 -6.61 7.84
C LEU A 108 23.06 -6.59 7.93
N VAL A 109 22.44 -7.56 8.62
CA VAL A 109 20.99 -7.56 8.89
C VAL A 109 20.58 -6.30 9.65
N VAL A 110 21.33 -5.95 10.69
CA VAL A 110 21.08 -4.73 11.48
C VAL A 110 21.20 -3.50 10.59
N LEU A 111 22.26 -3.39 9.78
CA LEU A 111 22.46 -2.27 8.86
C LEU A 111 21.29 -2.13 7.87
N LEU A 112 20.89 -3.22 7.22
CA LEU A 112 19.76 -3.22 6.28
C LEU A 112 18.44 -2.86 6.96
N THR A 113 18.22 -3.33 8.19
CA THR A 113 17.02 -3.01 8.98
C THR A 113 17.01 -1.54 9.41
N VAL A 114 18.17 -0.98 9.76
CA VAL A 114 18.32 0.46 10.05
C VAL A 114 18.01 1.27 8.79
N VAL A 115 18.58 0.91 7.63
CA VAL A 115 18.25 1.57 6.36
C VAL A 115 16.74 1.49 6.10
N ALA A 116 16.13 0.33 6.25
CA ALA A 116 14.69 0.12 6.10
C ALA A 116 13.86 1.02 7.03
N ALA A 117 14.27 1.19 8.29
CA ALA A 117 13.60 2.05 9.27
C ALA A 117 13.75 3.55 8.96
N LEU A 118 14.79 3.95 8.22
CA LEU A 118 15.03 5.35 7.82
C LEU A 118 14.28 5.73 6.52
N LEU A 119 13.88 4.77 5.69
CA LEU A 119 13.15 5.05 4.43
C LEU A 119 11.90 5.95 4.61
N PRO A 120 11.03 5.73 5.62
CA PRO A 120 9.87 6.60 5.86
C PRO A 120 10.22 8.08 6.09
N LEU A 121 11.44 8.38 6.58
CA LEU A 121 11.89 9.76 6.82
C LEU A 121 12.11 10.54 5.52
N VAL A 122 12.42 9.85 4.42
CA VAL A 122 12.54 10.46 3.08
C VAL A 122 11.15 10.85 2.54
N GLY A 123 10.10 10.18 3.01
CA GLY A 123 8.72 10.56 2.76
C GLY A 123 7.74 9.42 3.05
N PRO A 124 6.48 9.73 3.39
CA PRO A 124 5.47 8.73 3.77
C PRO A 124 5.27 7.60 2.74
N ARG A 125 5.46 7.91 1.45
CA ARG A 125 5.38 6.93 0.35
C ARG A 125 6.37 5.77 0.47
N PHE A 126 7.50 5.97 1.15
CA PHE A 126 8.54 4.96 1.32
C PHE A 126 8.32 4.07 2.55
N ALA A 127 7.23 4.27 3.30
CA ALA A 127 6.91 3.42 4.44
C ALA A 127 6.77 1.94 4.04
N ASN A 128 6.07 1.67 2.95
CA ASN A 128 5.91 0.31 2.43
C ASN A 128 7.23 -0.27 1.91
N ALA A 129 8.08 0.57 1.31
CA ALA A 129 9.42 0.19 0.85
C ALA A 129 10.32 -0.21 2.03
N GLY A 130 10.30 0.56 3.12
CA GLY A 130 10.99 0.22 4.37
C GLY A 130 10.47 -1.10 4.97
N MET A 131 9.16 -1.25 5.08
CA MET A 131 8.54 -2.48 5.57
C MET A 131 8.94 -3.71 4.73
N GLY A 132 8.84 -3.61 3.40
CA GLY A 132 9.22 -4.70 2.49
C GLY A 132 10.70 -5.05 2.59
N LEU A 133 11.59 -4.06 2.67
CA LEU A 133 13.03 -4.28 2.85
C LEU A 133 13.36 -4.96 4.18
N GLY A 134 12.78 -4.47 5.28
CA GLY A 134 13.00 -5.05 6.61
C GLY A 134 12.50 -6.49 6.70
N MET A 135 11.29 -6.75 6.20
CA MET A 135 10.73 -8.11 6.18
C MET A 135 11.52 -9.05 5.29
N THR A 136 11.92 -8.61 4.09
CA THR A 136 12.76 -9.41 3.19
C THR A 136 14.09 -9.77 3.84
N THR A 137 14.73 -8.81 4.53
CA THR A 137 15.99 -9.05 5.24
C THR A 137 15.82 -10.07 6.36
N MET A 138 14.83 -9.88 7.24
CA MET A 138 14.61 -10.75 8.40
C MET A 138 14.22 -12.17 7.99
N PHE A 139 13.31 -12.32 7.02
CA PHE A 139 12.89 -13.63 6.56
C PHE A 139 13.95 -14.30 5.69
N GLY A 140 14.68 -13.56 4.85
CA GLY A 140 15.78 -14.09 4.06
C GLY A 140 16.90 -14.67 4.91
N TYR A 141 17.26 -13.97 6.00
CA TYR A 141 18.26 -14.45 6.95
C TYR A 141 17.74 -15.54 7.90
N GLY A 142 16.53 -15.36 8.44
CA GLY A 142 15.96 -16.25 9.46
C GLY A 142 15.46 -17.59 8.90
N TYR A 143 15.18 -17.66 7.59
CA TYR A 143 14.73 -18.90 6.96
C TYR A 143 15.90 -19.83 6.64
N ALA A 144 16.02 -20.91 7.42
CA ALA A 144 16.90 -22.03 7.10
C ALA A 144 16.15 -23.05 6.24
N PRO A 145 16.38 -23.13 4.90
CA PRO A 145 15.75 -24.17 4.10
C PRO A 145 16.21 -25.54 4.61
N MET A 146 15.27 -26.46 4.74
CA MET A 146 15.59 -27.86 4.99
C MET A 146 16.18 -28.45 3.70
N GLY A 147 17.49 -28.36 3.56
CA GLY A 147 18.25 -28.83 2.39
C GLY A 147 19.42 -27.91 2.06
N ALA A 148 20.52 -28.49 1.56
CA ALA A 148 21.69 -27.75 1.08
C ALA A 148 21.36 -27.01 -0.21
N ALA A 149 20.62 -25.91 -0.11
CA ALA A 149 20.39 -25.02 -1.24
C ALA A 149 21.70 -24.32 -1.58
N ASP A 150 22.17 -24.48 -2.82
CA ASP A 150 23.38 -23.84 -3.31
C ASP A 150 23.20 -22.31 -3.36
N HIS A 151 24.28 -21.55 -3.20
CA HIS A 151 24.26 -20.09 -3.16
C HIS A 151 23.56 -19.48 -4.39
N ARG A 152 23.78 -20.10 -5.56
CA ARG A 152 23.15 -19.72 -6.83
C ARG A 152 21.64 -19.88 -6.80
N GLN A 153 21.14 -20.91 -6.12
CA GLN A 153 19.71 -21.18 -5.98
C GLN A 153 19.01 -20.13 -5.12
N VAL A 154 19.65 -19.71 -4.02
CA VAL A 154 19.14 -18.64 -3.16
C VAL A 154 19.06 -17.32 -3.92
N LEU A 155 20.10 -16.99 -4.69
CA LEU A 155 20.12 -15.76 -5.50
C LEU A 155 19.06 -15.81 -6.62
N ALA A 156 18.96 -16.93 -7.35
CA ALA A 156 17.96 -17.11 -8.39
C ALA A 156 16.53 -16.99 -7.85
N ALA A 157 16.26 -17.57 -6.68
CA ALA A 157 14.97 -17.45 -6.01
C ALA A 157 14.64 -15.99 -5.64
N ALA A 158 15.58 -15.27 -5.03
CA ALA A 158 15.39 -13.86 -4.67
C ALA A 158 15.11 -12.99 -5.90
N VAL A 159 15.87 -13.19 -6.99
CA VAL A 159 15.64 -12.49 -8.26
C VAL A 159 14.27 -12.83 -8.84
N ALA A 160 13.85 -14.11 -8.81
CA ALA A 160 12.54 -14.53 -9.31
C ALA A 160 11.40 -13.83 -8.57
N GLY A 161 11.49 -13.75 -7.24
CA GLY A 161 10.53 -13.03 -6.41
C GLY A 161 10.39 -11.56 -6.81
N VAL A 162 11.51 -10.84 -6.93
CA VAL A 162 11.50 -9.42 -7.34
C VAL A 162 10.91 -9.25 -8.74
N VAL A 163 11.30 -10.11 -9.70
CA VAL A 163 10.79 -10.07 -11.08
C VAL A 163 9.27 -10.28 -11.11
N VAL A 164 8.76 -11.30 -10.41
CA VAL A 164 7.31 -11.55 -10.34
C VAL A 164 6.58 -10.39 -9.68
N ALA A 165 7.13 -9.81 -8.60
CA ALA A 165 6.53 -8.64 -7.96
C ALA A 165 6.42 -7.45 -8.92
N VAL A 166 7.45 -7.18 -9.71
CA VAL A 166 7.44 -6.13 -10.74
C VAL A 166 6.39 -6.45 -11.82
N LEU A 167 6.35 -7.67 -12.33
CA LEU A 167 5.38 -8.09 -13.36
C LEU A 167 3.94 -7.94 -12.87
N LEU A 168 3.64 -8.40 -11.66
CA LEU A 168 2.32 -8.25 -11.05
C LEU A 168 1.97 -6.77 -10.82
N ARG A 169 2.94 -5.97 -10.38
CA ARG A 169 2.75 -4.53 -10.22
C ARG A 169 2.41 -3.85 -11.54
N VAL A 170 3.09 -4.23 -12.63
CA VAL A 170 2.79 -3.78 -14.00
C VAL A 170 1.40 -4.22 -14.41
N LEU A 171 1.04 -5.49 -14.23
CA LEU A 171 -0.25 -6.03 -14.63
C LEU A 171 -1.42 -5.34 -13.90
N MET A 172 -1.27 -5.06 -12.60
CA MET A 172 -2.26 -4.32 -11.82
C MET A 172 -2.39 -2.85 -12.26
N GLY A 173 -1.28 -2.22 -12.66
CA GLY A 173 -1.24 -0.80 -13.00
C GLY A 173 -1.47 -0.48 -14.48
N ILE A 174 -1.27 -1.40 -15.41
CA ILE A 174 -1.27 -1.10 -16.85
C ILE A 174 -2.62 -0.57 -17.34
N SER A 175 -3.70 -1.08 -16.75
CA SER A 175 -5.06 -0.69 -17.14
C SER A 175 -5.43 0.70 -16.64
N ASP A 176 -4.72 1.19 -15.62
CA ASP A 176 -4.98 2.45 -14.95
C ASP A 176 -3.77 2.95 -14.12
N PRO A 177 -2.74 3.51 -14.77
CA PRO A 177 -1.46 3.80 -14.14
C PRO A 177 -1.52 4.94 -13.11
N SER A 178 -2.49 5.85 -13.26
CA SER A 178 -2.68 7.04 -12.44
C SER A 178 -3.84 6.92 -11.46
N ARG A 179 -4.36 5.70 -11.23
CA ARG A 179 -5.49 5.44 -10.32
C ARG A 179 -5.28 6.06 -8.93
N THR A 180 -4.11 5.82 -8.33
CA THR A 180 -3.76 6.32 -7.01
C THR A 180 -3.79 7.85 -6.98
N THR A 181 -3.23 8.50 -8.00
CA THR A 181 -3.24 9.97 -8.12
C THR A 181 -4.67 10.50 -8.22
N ARG A 182 -5.55 9.85 -8.99
CA ARG A 182 -6.97 10.24 -9.06
C ARG A 182 -7.67 10.14 -7.71
N GLN A 183 -7.44 9.05 -6.98
CA GLN A 183 -8.01 8.86 -5.66
C GLN A 183 -7.55 9.92 -4.67
N GLN A 184 -6.27 10.30 -4.71
CA GLN A 184 -5.73 11.36 -3.86
C GLN A 184 -6.28 12.74 -4.23
N VAL A 185 -6.41 13.06 -5.53
CA VAL A 185 -7.06 14.32 -5.97
C VAL A 185 -8.54 14.35 -5.58
N ALA A 186 -9.27 13.24 -5.74
CA ALA A 186 -10.66 13.13 -5.30
C ALA A 186 -10.80 13.30 -3.79
N ALA A 187 -9.85 12.76 -3.00
CA ALA A 187 -9.85 12.89 -1.55
C ALA A 187 -9.79 14.37 -1.10
N VAL A 188 -9.16 15.27 -1.85
CA VAL A 188 -9.11 16.71 -1.53
C VAL A 188 -10.51 17.33 -1.42
N LEU A 189 -11.48 16.84 -2.21
CA LEU A 189 -12.85 17.38 -2.20
C LEU A 189 -13.56 17.08 -0.87
N VAL A 190 -13.33 15.89 -0.32
CA VAL A 190 -14.13 15.33 0.79
C VAL A 190 -13.38 15.20 2.10
N ALA A 191 -12.05 15.35 2.11
CA ALA A 191 -11.24 15.17 3.31
C ALA A 191 -11.59 16.16 4.44
N ASP A 192 -11.48 15.65 5.67
CA ASP A 192 -11.64 16.42 6.90
C ASP A 192 -10.47 17.40 7.11
N ASP A 193 -9.26 16.99 6.72
CA ASP A 193 -8.07 17.85 6.64
C ASP A 193 -7.68 18.13 5.17
N PRO A 194 -8.10 19.26 4.61
CA PRO A 194 -7.83 19.62 3.22
C PRO A 194 -6.36 19.96 2.98
N GLY A 195 -5.65 20.45 4.01
CA GLY A 195 -4.26 20.86 3.89
C GLY A 195 -3.38 19.64 3.66
N ALA A 196 -3.51 18.64 4.53
CA ALA A 196 -2.79 17.38 4.37
C ALA A 196 -3.19 16.63 3.10
N ALA A 197 -4.48 16.60 2.74
CA ALA A 197 -4.96 15.97 1.52
C ALA A 197 -4.38 16.64 0.27
N THR A 198 -4.37 17.98 0.22
CA THR A 198 -3.82 18.74 -0.92
C THR A 198 -2.31 18.52 -1.07
N ALA A 199 -1.56 18.55 0.04
CA ALA A 199 -0.12 18.28 0.03
C ALA A 199 0.19 16.86 -0.49
N THR A 200 -0.58 15.86 -0.03
CA THR A 200 -0.45 14.47 -0.45
C THR A 200 -0.78 14.29 -1.93
N ALA A 201 -1.89 14.87 -2.39
CA ALA A 201 -2.31 14.81 -3.79
C ALA A 201 -1.29 15.48 -4.71
N PHE A 202 -0.77 16.65 -4.32
CA PHE A 202 0.25 17.38 -5.07
C PHE A 202 1.56 16.59 -5.19
N GLY A 203 2.07 16.05 -4.08
CA GLY A 203 3.27 15.21 -4.08
C GLY A 203 3.10 13.96 -4.95
N THR A 204 1.93 13.33 -4.91
CA THR A 204 1.59 12.18 -5.74
C THR A 204 1.57 12.55 -7.22
N TRP A 205 0.92 13.66 -7.59
CA TRP A 205 0.86 14.17 -8.96
C TRP A 205 2.24 14.50 -9.56
N LEU A 206 3.14 15.09 -8.77
CA LEU A 206 4.52 15.33 -9.19
C LEU A 206 5.24 14.03 -9.54
N SER A 207 5.02 12.97 -8.74
CA SER A 207 5.62 11.66 -8.97
C SER A 207 5.00 10.88 -10.15
N ASP A 208 3.76 11.19 -10.53
CA ASP A 208 3.01 10.55 -11.61
C ASP A 208 3.27 11.17 -13.02
N GLY A 209 4.25 12.06 -13.12
CA GLY A 209 4.63 12.70 -14.38
C GLY A 209 3.80 13.91 -14.77
N ARG A 210 3.11 14.54 -13.80
CA ARG A 210 2.51 15.88 -13.93
C ARG A 210 1.46 16.01 -15.04
N GLN A 211 0.48 15.11 -15.09
CA GLN A 211 -0.60 15.19 -16.08
C GLN A 211 -1.40 16.49 -15.91
N ARG A 212 -1.61 17.23 -17.00
CA ARG A 212 -2.23 18.57 -16.98
C ARG A 212 -3.67 18.56 -16.44
N TRP A 213 -4.48 17.59 -16.87
CA TRP A 213 -5.88 17.51 -16.45
C TRP A 213 -6.03 17.22 -14.94
N LEU A 214 -5.12 16.43 -14.35
CA LEU A 214 -5.06 16.22 -12.91
C LEU A 214 -4.67 17.49 -12.14
N ALA A 215 -3.81 18.31 -12.73
CA ALA A 215 -3.46 19.61 -12.14
C ALA A 215 -4.69 20.54 -12.10
N GLN A 216 -5.47 20.57 -13.18
CA GLN A 216 -6.71 21.35 -13.25
C GLN A 216 -7.75 20.84 -12.25
N ALA A 217 -7.91 19.52 -12.11
CA ALA A 217 -8.81 18.93 -11.12
C ALA A 217 -8.38 19.28 -9.67
N LEU A 218 -7.07 19.19 -9.38
CA LEU A 218 -6.52 19.57 -8.08
C LEU A 218 -6.71 21.07 -7.78
N GLU A 219 -6.44 21.94 -8.76
CA GLU A 219 -6.66 23.38 -8.66
C GLU A 219 -8.13 23.72 -8.39
N GLY A 220 -9.06 23.07 -9.11
CA GLY A 220 -10.50 23.18 -8.89
C GLY A 220 -10.90 22.73 -7.49
N ALA A 221 -10.38 21.58 -7.02
CA ALA A 221 -10.64 21.08 -5.68
C ALA A 221 -10.13 22.03 -4.60
N SER A 222 -8.92 22.59 -4.75
CA SER A 222 -8.36 23.57 -3.81
C SER A 222 -9.18 24.87 -3.78
N ARG A 223 -9.60 25.41 -4.93
CA ARG A 223 -10.49 26.58 -4.99
C ARG A 223 -11.83 26.32 -4.31
N TYR A 224 -12.42 25.15 -4.55
CA TYR A 224 -13.64 24.73 -3.88
C TYR A 224 -13.48 24.71 -2.35
N ARG A 225 -12.39 24.12 -1.83
CA ARG A 225 -12.13 24.07 -0.38
C ARG A 225 -11.93 25.46 0.23
N LEU A 226 -11.25 26.36 -0.49
CA LEU A 226 -11.09 27.76 -0.06
C LEU A 226 -12.44 28.49 -0.01
N ALA A 227 -13.28 28.32 -1.04
CA ALA A 227 -14.62 28.91 -1.08
C ALA A 227 -15.52 28.36 0.02
N LEU A 228 -15.48 27.04 0.27
CA LEU A 228 -16.24 26.41 1.36
C LEU A 228 -15.80 26.95 2.72
N HIS A 229 -14.49 27.12 2.93
CA HIS A 229 -13.93 27.66 4.18
C HIS A 229 -14.22 29.15 4.39
N ALA A 230 -14.38 29.92 3.31
CA ALA A 230 -14.86 31.30 3.40
C ALA A 230 -16.36 31.32 3.79
N ALA A 231 -17.17 30.48 3.15
CA ALA A 231 -18.61 30.40 3.40
C ALA A 231 -18.95 29.94 4.83
N THR A 232 -18.16 29.06 5.45
CA THR A 232 -18.39 28.60 6.83
C THR A 232 -18.06 29.66 7.89
N ARG A 233 -17.27 30.69 7.55
CA ARG A 233 -16.93 31.80 8.47
C ARG A 233 -17.94 32.94 8.42
N THR A 234 -18.72 33.05 7.35
CA THR A 234 -19.81 34.02 7.27
C THR A 234 -21.02 33.47 8.03
N PRO A 235 -21.60 34.23 8.99
CA PRO A 235 -22.83 33.80 9.66
C PRO A 235 -23.95 33.71 8.62
N ALA A 236 -24.26 32.48 8.22
CA ALA A 236 -25.28 32.18 7.24
C ALA A 236 -26.65 32.05 7.93
N GLY A 237 -27.68 32.68 7.36
CA GLY A 237 -29.07 32.30 7.64
C GLY A 237 -29.37 30.89 7.12
N ALA A 238 -30.57 30.35 7.39
CA ALA A 238 -30.98 28.98 7.03
C ALA A 238 -30.68 28.61 5.56
N ASP A 239 -30.89 29.53 4.61
CA ASP A 239 -30.60 29.34 3.18
C ASP A 239 -29.11 29.10 2.86
N GLY A 240 -28.19 29.65 3.67
CA GLY A 240 -26.76 29.44 3.47
C GLY A 240 -26.28 28.08 3.95
N ALA A 241 -26.96 27.47 4.94
CA ALA A 241 -26.67 26.12 5.40
C ALA A 241 -27.02 25.09 4.32
N ASP A 242 -28.24 25.14 3.78
CA ASP A 242 -28.70 24.26 2.69
C ASP A 242 -27.81 24.39 1.43
N GLY A 243 -27.40 25.62 1.09
CA GLY A 243 -26.47 25.86 0.00
C GLY A 243 -25.07 25.25 0.23
N THR A 244 -24.59 25.14 1.47
CA THR A 244 -23.32 24.45 1.74
C THR A 244 -23.45 22.93 1.66
N ASP A 245 -24.57 22.36 2.08
CA ASP A 245 -24.80 20.92 2.03
C ASP A 245 -25.00 20.41 0.60
N ALA A 246 -25.75 21.14 -0.24
CA ALA A 246 -25.85 20.84 -1.66
C ALA A 246 -24.46 20.84 -2.36
N ARG A 247 -23.60 21.80 -2.01
CA ARG A 247 -22.23 21.87 -2.54
C ARG A 247 -21.35 20.72 -2.03
N ARG A 248 -21.51 20.28 -0.78
CA ARG A 248 -20.81 19.10 -0.24
C ARG A 248 -21.26 17.82 -0.92
N ALA A 249 -22.56 17.66 -1.17
CA ALA A 249 -23.10 16.52 -1.90
C ALA A 249 -22.54 16.46 -3.32
N ARG A 250 -22.54 17.59 -4.04
CA ARG A 250 -21.95 17.68 -5.39
C ARG A 250 -20.44 17.37 -5.38
N ALA A 251 -19.71 17.80 -4.35
CA ALA A 251 -18.28 17.50 -4.23
C ALA A 251 -18.01 16.00 -4.00
N ARG A 252 -18.88 15.29 -3.29
CA ARG A 252 -18.80 13.82 -3.15
C ARG A 252 -19.01 13.12 -4.49
N GLU A 253 -20.04 13.52 -5.23
CA GLU A 253 -20.35 12.99 -6.56
C GLU A 253 -19.17 13.19 -7.53
N LEU A 254 -18.60 14.41 -7.58
CA LEU A 254 -17.42 14.69 -8.39
C LEU A 254 -16.18 13.88 -7.92
N GLY A 255 -16.04 13.67 -6.62
CA GLY A 255 -15.02 12.79 -6.06
C GLY A 255 -15.15 11.35 -6.57
N GLU A 256 -16.37 10.81 -6.54
CA GLU A 256 -16.67 9.47 -7.08
C GLU A 256 -16.40 9.40 -8.59
N GLU A 257 -16.81 10.41 -9.36
CA GLU A 257 -16.55 10.50 -10.80
C GLU A 257 -15.03 10.54 -11.09
N LEU A 258 -14.25 11.29 -10.33
CA LEU A 258 -12.79 11.34 -10.46
C LEU A 258 -12.14 9.99 -10.14
N THR A 259 -12.67 9.23 -9.17
CA THR A 259 -12.15 7.89 -8.88
C THR A 259 -12.48 6.88 -9.97
N ALA A 260 -13.56 7.08 -10.70
CA ALA A 260 -13.98 6.19 -11.77
C ALA A 260 -12.90 6.08 -12.86
N LYS A 261 -12.85 4.92 -13.53
CA LYS A 261 -11.89 4.67 -14.59
C LYS A 261 -12.25 5.54 -15.82
N PRO A 262 -11.31 6.31 -16.39
CA PRO A 262 -11.56 7.12 -17.57
C PRO A 262 -12.06 6.23 -18.71
N ARG A 263 -13.24 6.56 -19.27
CA ARG A 263 -13.73 5.87 -20.47
C ARG A 263 -12.83 6.28 -21.64
N ARG A 264 -12.25 5.29 -22.34
CA ARG A 264 -11.23 5.47 -23.41
C ARG A 264 -11.61 6.49 -24.51
N ARG A 265 -12.89 6.83 -24.67
CA ARG A 265 -13.39 7.85 -25.62
C ARG A 265 -13.21 9.30 -25.16
N GLU A 266 -13.27 9.59 -23.86
CA GLU A 266 -13.12 10.97 -23.33
C GLU A 266 -11.66 11.38 -23.20
N ALA A 267 -10.76 10.43 -22.94
CA ALA A 267 -9.32 10.69 -22.83
C ALA A 267 -8.69 11.19 -24.15
N VAL A 268 -9.21 10.74 -25.30
CA VAL A 268 -8.77 11.21 -26.62
C VAL A 268 -9.29 12.63 -26.88
N ALA A 269 -10.51 12.96 -26.46
CA ALA A 269 -11.08 14.30 -26.59
C ALA A 269 -10.34 15.33 -25.70
N ALA A 270 -10.00 14.97 -24.46
CA ALA A 270 -9.26 15.84 -23.54
C ALA A 270 -7.79 16.08 -23.95
N ALA A 271 -7.16 15.11 -24.64
CA ALA A 271 -5.81 15.27 -25.18
C ALA A 271 -5.76 16.15 -26.45
N SER A 272 -6.91 16.38 -27.09
CA SER A 272 -7.04 17.08 -28.37
C SER A 272 -7.61 18.51 -28.25
N GLY A 273 -7.53 19.11 -27.05
CA GLY A 273 -8.07 20.45 -26.81
C GLY A 273 -7.59 21.48 -27.85
N PRO A 274 -8.46 22.43 -28.26
CA PRO A 274 -8.24 23.28 -29.43
C PRO A 274 -6.97 24.11 -29.25
N VAL A 275 -6.15 24.15 -30.32
CA VAL A 275 -5.06 25.11 -30.44
C VAL A 275 -5.70 26.50 -30.46
N PRO A 276 -5.40 27.38 -29.48
CA PRO A 276 -5.86 28.75 -29.56
C PRO A 276 -5.25 29.40 -30.80
N GLN A 277 -6.11 29.91 -31.69
CA GLN A 277 -5.72 30.83 -32.77
C GLN A 277 -5.58 32.24 -32.21
#